data_AF-A0A7Y3MJL9-F1
#
_entry.id   AF-A0A7Y3MJL9-F1
#
_cell.length_a   1.000
_cell.length_b   1.000
_cell.length_c   1.000
_cell.angle_alpha   90.00
_cell.angle_beta   90.00
_cell.angle_gamma   90.00
#
_symmetry.space_group_name_H-M   'P 1'
#
loop_
_entity.id
_entity.type
_entity.pdbx_description
1 polymer ?
#
loop_
_entity_poly.entity_id
_entity_poly.type
_entity_poly.pdbx_seq_one_letter_code
_entity_poly.pdbx_strand_id
1 'polypeptide(L)'
;ALQEDTPSALITRLADRARDRHAREAQFQIYDHYLSFYWEHRTAEIEIVDTVGKGGDTITFNVITEWPLHPQQGELRFFHLNEAIYANNGVMSAQTHLDVPGETRRHYTRSVSHNPLTGQPLQVGDRMEFELSQFLTGTPNGRDNYYGTAILYVVGQGVEPFEAENPSLVTGQANGAQNPYPMPLAGRLGGDTTLNYQYSDEPDNHFMQIPTNLSNINGQTFMLGRRVHHTDFGDGSHDEAAENSNFTALANTLGTNYINRSCIACHAKNGRAIPPATGVTLEQYVVKIGDASGMPDAQAGAVLQPQVTSGSSEGSVSISSWTENNGLRTPVYSFTGISPANYSARIAPQLVGLGLLEAIDEADIVALADETDSNGDGISGRLHYVTDAVTSETRIGRFGWKATQPSVKQQVASALNTDVGVMTSVLPNPDCGSAQTNCGSSGSELSDQHLDELSAYISLLGVSARRGLDDATALAGETLFATAGCNSCHVKTFQTSQYAPHAELRNQIIYPYTDLLLHDMGPGLASSLGEGSAAGNEWRTAPLWNIGLTAGVSGGQGYLHDGRARTLHEAIMWHGGEAAASQAAYDAMPAGDQAALIAFLQSL
;
A
#
# COMPACT_ATOMS: atom_id res chain seq x y z
N ALA A 1 15.60 -5.30 -0.53
CA ALA A 1 16.53 -5.79 0.50
C ALA A 1 17.82 -5.08 0.21
N LEU A 2 18.46 -4.55 1.24
CA LEU A 2 19.73 -3.88 1.00
C LEU A 2 20.74 -4.97 0.64
N GLN A 3 21.09 -5.05 -0.64
CA GLN A 3 22.12 -5.95 -1.14
C GLN A 3 23.43 -5.18 -1.30
N GLU A 4 24.49 -5.76 -0.77
CA GLU A 4 25.84 -5.22 -0.82
C GLU A 4 26.77 -6.31 -1.39
N ASP A 5 27.31 -6.05 -2.59
CA ASP A 5 28.28 -6.96 -3.20
C ASP A 5 29.71 -6.57 -2.78
N THR A 6 30.33 -7.42 -1.96
CA THR A 6 31.71 -7.22 -1.46
C THR A 6 32.68 -8.18 -2.16
N PRO A 7 34.01 -7.96 -2.06
CA PRO A 7 34.99 -8.90 -2.60
C PRO A 7 34.87 -10.34 -2.05
N SER A 8 34.32 -10.51 -0.85
CA SER A 8 34.27 -11.80 -0.14
C SER A 8 32.88 -12.40 0.03
N ALA A 9 31.81 -11.61 -0.12
CA ALA A 9 30.44 -12.08 0.04
C ALA A 9 29.42 -11.17 -0.67
N LEU A 10 28.29 -11.75 -1.05
CA LEU A 10 27.04 -11.01 -1.26
C LEU A 10 26.31 -10.93 0.08
N ILE A 11 26.04 -9.71 0.56
CA ILE A 11 25.33 -9.49 1.82
C ILE A 11 23.93 -8.99 1.51
N THR A 12 22.90 -9.65 2.04
CA THR A 12 21.49 -9.23 1.91
C THR A 12 20.90 -8.93 3.28
N ARG A 13 20.32 -7.76 3.48
CA ARG A 13 19.66 -7.36 4.73
C ARG A 13 18.17 -7.12 4.54
N LEU A 14 17.37 -7.72 5.40
CA LEU A 14 15.91 -7.64 5.37
C LEU A 14 15.29 -7.73 6.77
N ALA A 15 14.05 -7.27 6.89
CA ALA A 15 13.24 -7.44 8.10
C ALA A 15 12.25 -8.60 7.95
N ASP A 16 11.85 -9.16 9.09
CA ASP A 16 10.76 -10.12 9.18
C ASP A 16 9.81 -9.78 10.33
N ARG A 17 8.60 -10.33 10.28
CA ARG A 17 7.55 -10.21 11.29
C ARG A 17 7.02 -11.57 11.72
N ALA A 18 6.49 -11.64 12.93
CA ALA A 18 5.79 -12.81 13.41
C ALA A 18 4.52 -13.12 12.58
N ARG A 19 4.33 -14.40 12.25
CA ARG A 19 3.17 -14.98 11.56
C ARG A 19 2.66 -16.22 12.28
N ASP A 20 1.43 -16.64 11.96
CA ASP A 20 0.74 -17.71 12.67
C ASP A 20 1.06 -19.11 12.15
N ARG A 21 1.25 -19.22 10.83
CA ARG A 21 1.53 -20.43 10.07
C ARG A 21 2.46 -20.13 8.90
N HIS A 22 2.79 -21.16 8.12
CA HIS A 22 3.52 -21.00 6.88
C HIS A 22 2.62 -20.58 5.71
N ALA A 23 3.15 -19.83 4.74
CA ALA A 23 2.39 -19.25 3.61
C ALA A 23 1.63 -20.27 2.76
N ARG A 24 2.14 -21.50 2.71
CA ARG A 24 1.61 -22.60 1.88
C ARG A 24 0.56 -23.46 2.58
N GLU A 25 0.19 -23.16 3.83
CA GLU A 25 -0.85 -23.89 4.57
C GLU A 25 -2.23 -23.19 4.44
N ALA A 26 -2.66 -22.95 3.20
CA ALA A 26 -3.86 -22.19 2.85
C ALA A 26 -5.14 -22.68 3.56
N GLN A 27 -5.23 -23.98 3.88
CA GLN A 27 -6.38 -24.56 4.57
C GLN A 27 -6.66 -23.97 5.95
N PHE A 28 -5.69 -23.26 6.56
CA PHE A 28 -5.88 -22.61 7.86
C PHE A 28 -6.23 -21.13 7.75
N GLN A 29 -5.91 -20.44 6.64
CA GLN A 29 -6.21 -19.01 6.42
C GLN A 29 -5.76 -18.11 7.60
N ILE A 30 -4.51 -18.28 8.05
CA ILE A 30 -3.91 -17.58 9.20
C ILE A 30 -2.44 -17.21 8.96
N TYR A 31 -2.08 -16.76 7.75
CA TYR A 31 -0.75 -16.32 7.37
C TYR A 31 -0.64 -14.81 7.21
N ASP A 32 -1.58 -14.19 6.51
CA ASP A 32 -1.53 -12.75 6.17
C ASP A 32 -2.11 -11.86 7.26
N HIS A 33 -2.88 -12.40 8.21
CA HIS A 33 -3.38 -11.63 9.33
C HIS A 33 -2.27 -11.02 10.22
N TYR A 34 -2.68 -10.19 11.18
CA TYR A 34 -1.82 -9.67 12.24
C TYR A 34 -2.23 -10.25 13.59
N LEU A 35 -1.24 -10.67 14.37
CA LEU A 35 -1.43 -11.22 15.71
C LEU A 35 -1.49 -10.11 16.75
N SER A 36 -2.15 -10.36 17.88
CA SER A 36 -2.14 -9.43 19.01
C SER A 36 -0.70 -9.04 19.37
N PHE A 37 -0.49 -7.76 19.69
CA PHE A 37 0.81 -7.19 20.07
C PHE A 37 1.92 -7.33 19.01
N TYR A 38 1.58 -7.35 17.72
CA TYR A 38 2.55 -7.50 16.61
C TYR A 38 3.70 -6.47 16.62
N TRP A 39 3.52 -5.33 17.29
CA TRP A 39 4.53 -4.27 17.44
C TRP A 39 5.44 -4.43 18.67
N GLU A 40 5.21 -5.44 19.51
CA GLU A 40 6.04 -5.73 20.67
C GLU A 40 6.75 -7.05 20.43
N HIS A 41 8.09 -7.05 20.43
CA HIS A 41 8.92 -8.26 20.57
C HIS A 41 8.84 -9.27 19.41
N ARG A 42 8.27 -8.87 18.27
CA ARG A 42 7.82 -9.77 17.19
C ARG A 42 8.39 -9.39 15.82
N THR A 43 9.33 -8.47 15.80
CA THR A 43 10.10 -8.15 14.61
C THR A 43 11.51 -8.71 14.72
N ALA A 44 12.09 -9.01 13.55
CA ALA A 44 13.44 -9.52 13.45
C ALA A 44 14.19 -8.84 12.30
N GLU A 45 15.47 -8.64 12.51
CA GLU A 45 16.42 -8.21 11.48
C GLU A 45 17.21 -9.43 11.02
N ILE A 46 17.35 -9.60 9.71
CA ILE A 46 18.06 -10.73 9.10
C ILE A 46 19.15 -10.16 8.19
N GLU A 47 20.39 -10.59 8.41
CA GLU A 47 21.52 -10.40 7.50
C GLU A 47 21.97 -11.77 6.98
N ILE A 48 22.00 -11.92 5.66
CA ILE A 48 22.43 -13.12 4.96
C ILE A 48 23.77 -12.82 4.30
N VAL A 49 24.81 -13.53 4.71
CA VAL A 49 26.17 -13.42 4.18
C VAL A 49 26.47 -14.65 3.33
N ASP A 50 26.41 -14.49 2.02
CA ASP A 50 26.67 -15.55 1.04
C ASP A 50 28.07 -15.43 0.45
N THR A 51 28.91 -16.43 0.76
CA THR A 51 30.29 -16.50 0.25
C THR A 51 30.44 -17.41 -0.96
N VAL A 52 29.42 -18.19 -1.33
CA VAL A 52 29.48 -19.24 -2.36
C VAL A 52 29.80 -18.64 -3.73
N GLY A 53 29.13 -17.54 -4.09
CA GLY A 53 29.41 -16.80 -5.33
C GLY A 53 30.78 -16.14 -5.38
N LYS A 54 31.51 -16.08 -4.26
CA LYS A 54 32.83 -15.46 -4.11
C LYS A 54 33.94 -16.45 -3.78
N GLY A 55 33.69 -17.75 -4.01
CA GLY A 55 34.68 -18.82 -3.82
C GLY A 55 34.73 -19.42 -2.42
N GLY A 56 33.83 -19.00 -1.52
CA GLY A 56 33.51 -19.72 -0.30
C GLY A 56 32.53 -20.88 -0.55
N ASP A 57 32.00 -21.45 0.52
CA ASP A 57 31.14 -22.64 0.49
C ASP A 57 29.94 -22.55 1.45
N THR A 58 29.72 -21.37 2.03
CA THR A 58 28.81 -21.18 3.16
C THR A 58 27.94 -19.94 2.98
N ILE A 59 26.69 -20.06 3.43
CA ILE A 59 25.77 -18.95 3.67
C ILE A 59 25.51 -18.86 5.16
N THR A 60 25.71 -17.66 5.73
CA THR A 60 25.49 -17.40 7.16
C THR A 60 24.34 -16.44 7.35
N PHE A 61 23.39 -16.82 8.20
CA PHE A 61 22.24 -16.01 8.62
C PHE A 61 22.54 -15.44 10.00
N ASN A 62 22.71 -14.13 10.09
CA ASN A 62 22.77 -13.39 11.34
C ASN A 62 21.39 -12.79 11.60
N VAL A 63 20.81 -13.11 12.75
CA VAL A 63 19.44 -12.70 13.10
C VAL A 63 19.47 -11.89 14.39
N ILE A 64 18.77 -10.77 14.40
CA ILE A 64 18.60 -9.94 15.59
C ILE A 64 17.11 -9.85 15.90
N THR A 65 16.70 -10.30 17.08
CA THR A 65 15.30 -10.25 17.51
C THR A 65 15.13 -9.22 18.62
N GLU A 66 13.94 -8.65 18.73
CA GLU A 66 13.60 -7.71 19.81
C GLU A 66 13.49 -8.37 21.20
N TRP A 67 13.31 -9.70 21.23
CA TRP A 67 13.15 -10.49 22.45
C TRP A 67 13.88 -11.84 22.36
N PRO A 68 14.32 -12.42 23.50
CA PRO A 68 14.99 -13.72 23.49
C PRO A 68 14.17 -14.85 22.89
N LEU A 69 14.79 -15.59 21.97
CA LEU A 69 14.30 -16.86 21.45
C LEU A 69 14.61 -18.03 22.41
N HIS A 70 13.74 -19.03 22.38
CA HIS A 70 13.89 -20.27 23.13
C HIS A 70 15.16 -21.02 22.70
N PRO A 71 16.04 -21.42 23.63
CA PRO A 71 17.38 -21.91 23.30
C PRO A 71 17.41 -23.27 22.58
N GLN A 72 16.27 -23.96 22.48
CA GLN A 72 16.13 -25.21 21.73
C GLN A 72 15.11 -25.14 20.59
N GLN A 73 14.48 -23.99 20.36
CA GLN A 73 13.37 -23.88 19.39
C GLN A 73 13.37 -22.58 18.57
N GLY A 74 14.26 -21.63 18.86
CA GLY A 74 14.55 -20.49 17.98
C GLY A 74 15.27 -20.98 16.73
N GLU A 75 14.50 -21.24 15.69
CA GLU A 75 14.92 -22.03 14.54
C GLU A 75 14.94 -21.23 13.25
N LEU A 76 15.87 -21.58 12.37
CA LEU A 76 15.82 -21.22 10.95
C LEU A 76 15.31 -22.46 10.19
N ARG A 77 14.26 -22.33 9.40
CA ARG A 77 13.62 -23.46 8.74
C ARG A 77 13.74 -23.34 7.23
N PHE A 78 14.04 -24.43 6.56
CA PHE A 78 14.10 -24.55 5.11
C PHE A 78 13.08 -25.56 4.64
N PHE A 79 12.36 -25.24 3.58
CA PHE A 79 11.20 -26.02 3.13
C PHE A 79 11.48 -26.78 1.84
N HIS A 80 10.71 -27.86 1.64
CA HIS A 80 10.67 -28.55 0.37
C HIS A 80 10.05 -27.67 -0.70
N LEU A 81 10.64 -27.74 -1.88
CA LEU A 81 10.00 -27.26 -3.09
C LEU A 81 8.75 -28.14 -3.29
N ASN A 82 7.55 -27.61 -2.97
CA ASN A 82 6.17 -28.11 -3.26
C ASN A 82 5.20 -28.10 -2.07
N GLU A 83 5.64 -28.07 -0.81
CA GLU A 83 4.77 -28.20 0.38
C GLU A 83 5.34 -27.47 1.61
N ALA A 84 4.51 -27.24 2.64
CA ALA A 84 4.94 -26.77 3.97
C ALA A 84 5.67 -27.88 4.78
N ILE A 85 6.52 -28.68 4.12
CA ILE A 85 7.32 -29.74 4.73
C ILE A 85 8.77 -29.29 4.84
N TYR A 86 9.33 -29.34 6.05
CA TYR A 86 10.72 -28.97 6.29
C TYR A 86 11.71 -29.93 5.60
N ALA A 87 12.64 -29.37 4.83
CA ALA A 87 13.79 -30.06 4.26
C ALA A 87 15.00 -30.01 5.21
N ASN A 88 15.16 -28.90 5.92
CA ASN A 88 16.18 -28.74 6.94
C ASN A 88 15.69 -27.79 8.05
N ASN A 89 15.87 -28.17 9.31
CA ASN A 89 15.55 -27.35 10.45
C ASN A 89 16.71 -27.39 11.45
N GLY A 90 16.95 -26.28 12.15
CA GLY A 90 17.99 -26.22 13.16
C GLY A 90 17.97 -24.92 13.96
N VAL A 91 18.28 -25.10 15.23
CA VAL A 91 18.33 -24.05 16.24
C VAL A 91 19.51 -23.12 15.95
N MET A 92 19.27 -21.82 16.03
CA MET A 92 20.31 -20.82 15.86
C MET A 92 21.16 -20.69 17.13
N SER A 93 22.46 -20.41 16.95
CA SER A 93 23.40 -20.25 18.06
C SER A 93 23.39 -18.80 18.55
N ALA A 94 23.07 -18.60 19.84
CA ALA A 94 23.09 -17.28 20.46
C ALA A 94 24.51 -16.66 20.48
N GLN A 95 24.60 -15.38 20.12
CA GLN A 95 25.84 -14.59 20.07
C GLN A 95 25.87 -13.60 21.23
N THR A 96 25.85 -14.12 22.47
CA THR A 96 25.68 -13.31 23.70
C THR A 96 26.75 -12.25 23.95
N HIS A 97 27.90 -12.36 23.27
CA HIS A 97 28.97 -11.35 23.33
C HIS A 97 28.63 -10.06 22.56
N LEU A 98 27.62 -10.09 21.68
CA LEU A 98 27.09 -8.92 20.96
C LEU A 98 25.92 -8.27 21.71
N ASP A 99 25.37 -8.93 22.73
CA ASP A 99 24.20 -8.44 23.45
C ASP A 99 24.58 -7.35 24.45
N VAL A 100 23.80 -6.27 24.46
CA VAL A 100 23.98 -5.18 25.42
C VAL A 100 23.28 -5.53 26.74
N PRO A 101 23.99 -5.50 27.90
CA PRO A 101 23.38 -5.76 29.19
C PRO A 101 22.23 -4.81 29.49
N GLY A 102 21.06 -5.36 29.83
CA GLY A 102 19.86 -4.58 30.16
C GLY A 102 18.92 -4.32 28.98
N GLU A 103 19.35 -4.57 27.75
CA GLU A 103 18.49 -4.52 26.56
C GLU A 103 17.83 -5.87 26.30
N THR A 104 16.69 -5.86 25.59
CA THR A 104 15.96 -7.08 25.21
C THR A 104 16.41 -7.66 23.87
N ARG A 105 17.09 -6.84 23.04
CA ARG A 105 17.59 -7.21 21.73
C ARG A 105 18.62 -8.35 21.85
N ARG A 106 18.50 -9.39 21.02
CA ARG A 106 19.36 -10.59 21.06
C ARG A 106 19.88 -10.98 19.70
N HIS A 107 21.14 -11.43 19.65
CA HIS A 107 21.83 -11.82 18.43
C HIS A 107 21.94 -13.34 18.30
N TYR A 108 21.68 -13.86 17.10
CA TYR A 108 21.74 -15.27 16.76
C TYR A 108 22.45 -15.46 15.43
N THR A 109 23.06 -16.63 15.23
CA THR A 109 23.64 -16.99 13.95
C THR A 109 23.38 -18.44 13.59
N ARG A 110 23.29 -18.72 12.29
CA ARG A 110 23.32 -20.08 11.75
C ARG A 110 23.88 -20.08 10.34
N SER A 111 24.73 -21.06 10.05
CA SER A 111 25.30 -21.25 8.72
C SER A 111 24.83 -22.54 8.08
N VAL A 112 24.75 -22.53 6.75
CA VAL A 112 24.48 -23.70 5.90
C VAL A 112 25.52 -23.76 4.79
N SER A 113 25.97 -24.97 4.47
CA SER A 113 26.97 -25.24 3.41
C SER A 113 26.51 -26.28 2.39
N HIS A 114 25.30 -26.80 2.57
CA HIS A 114 24.69 -27.80 1.68
C HIS A 114 23.28 -27.37 1.32
N ASN A 115 22.88 -27.65 0.08
CA ASN A 115 21.53 -27.46 -0.39
C ASN A 115 20.56 -28.31 0.47
N PRO A 116 19.57 -27.71 1.13
CA PRO A 116 18.71 -28.42 2.08
C PRO A 116 17.85 -29.52 1.44
N LEU A 117 17.67 -29.48 0.11
CA LEU A 117 16.83 -30.41 -0.64
C LEU A 117 17.64 -31.59 -1.18
N THR A 118 18.81 -31.31 -1.74
CA THR A 118 19.64 -32.32 -2.43
C THR A 118 20.72 -32.91 -1.54
N GLY A 119 21.05 -32.22 -0.43
CA GLY A 119 22.18 -32.55 0.45
C GLY A 119 23.55 -32.36 -0.19
N GLN A 120 23.63 -31.84 -1.42
CA GLN A 120 24.91 -31.52 -2.08
C GLN A 120 25.49 -30.21 -1.54
N PRO A 121 26.81 -29.98 -1.67
CA PRO A 121 27.41 -28.67 -1.37
C PRO A 121 26.70 -27.55 -2.13
N LEU A 122 26.54 -26.39 -1.50
CA LEU A 122 25.86 -25.24 -2.12
C LEU A 122 26.54 -24.81 -3.41
N GLN A 123 25.73 -24.47 -4.41
CA GLN A 123 26.16 -23.95 -5.69
C GLN A 123 25.43 -22.65 -6.02
N VAL A 124 26.09 -21.75 -6.77
CA VAL A 124 25.44 -20.55 -7.30
C VAL A 124 24.21 -20.95 -8.11
N GLY A 125 23.08 -20.29 -7.84
CA GLY A 125 21.78 -20.61 -8.45
C GLY A 125 20.93 -21.62 -7.66
N ASP A 126 21.46 -22.22 -6.59
CA ASP A 126 20.63 -22.99 -5.66
C ASP A 126 19.51 -22.09 -5.09
N ARG A 127 18.31 -22.66 -4.97
CA ARG A 127 17.10 -21.98 -4.48
C ARG A 127 16.74 -22.53 -3.12
N MET A 128 16.53 -21.63 -2.17
CA MET A 128 16.19 -21.98 -0.79
C MET A 128 15.02 -21.13 -0.31
N GLU A 129 13.88 -21.77 -0.09
CA GLU A 129 12.78 -21.17 0.68
C GLU A 129 13.05 -21.37 2.16
N PHE A 130 13.14 -20.27 2.91
CA PHE A 130 13.40 -20.29 4.34
C PHE A 130 12.43 -19.40 5.11
N GLU A 131 12.34 -19.65 6.40
CA GLU A 131 11.52 -18.92 7.37
C GLU A 131 12.25 -18.85 8.72
N LEU A 132 12.07 -17.75 9.44
CA LEU A 132 12.49 -17.61 10.83
C LEU A 132 11.36 -18.01 11.79
N SER A 133 11.60 -19.00 12.63
CA SER A 133 10.68 -19.34 13.73
C SER A 133 11.05 -18.55 15.00
N GLN A 134 10.27 -17.50 15.26
CA GLN A 134 10.40 -16.65 16.44
C GLN A 134 9.69 -17.29 17.63
N PHE A 135 10.25 -18.39 18.16
CA PHE A 135 9.71 -19.02 19.37
C PHE A 135 10.33 -18.32 20.58
N LEU A 136 9.61 -17.36 21.14
CA LEU A 136 10.03 -16.46 22.21
C LEU A 136 10.10 -17.17 23.56
N THR A 137 10.89 -16.63 24.49
CA THR A 137 10.96 -17.12 25.89
C THR A 137 10.24 -16.17 26.84
N GLY A 138 9.07 -16.58 27.32
CA GLY A 138 8.36 -15.89 28.40
C GLY A 138 8.05 -14.43 28.07
N THR A 139 7.51 -14.19 26.87
CA THR A 139 7.18 -12.82 26.44
C THR A 139 6.11 -12.20 27.35
N PRO A 140 6.14 -10.88 27.63
CA PRO A 140 5.17 -10.25 28.52
C PRO A 140 3.71 -10.35 28.04
N ASN A 141 3.50 -10.23 26.73
CA ASN A 141 2.18 -10.18 26.10
C ASN A 141 2.10 -11.16 24.93
N GLY A 142 0.91 -11.67 24.63
CA GLY A 142 0.63 -12.65 23.59
C GLY A 142 1.23 -14.04 23.87
N ARG A 143 1.35 -14.88 22.84
CA ARG A 143 1.91 -16.24 22.97
C ARG A 143 3.42 -16.30 22.71
N ASP A 144 4.03 -17.46 22.92
CA ASP A 144 5.47 -17.64 22.71
C ASP A 144 5.85 -18.12 21.29
N ASN A 145 4.98 -18.82 20.56
CA ASN A 145 5.37 -19.48 19.30
C ASN A 145 4.89 -18.70 18.06
N TYR A 146 5.82 -18.23 17.23
CA TYR A 146 5.54 -17.58 15.95
C TYR A 146 6.39 -18.15 14.83
N TYR A 147 5.78 -18.18 13.65
CA TYR A 147 6.45 -18.42 12.38
C TYR A 147 6.86 -17.07 11.77
N GLY A 148 7.54 -17.10 10.64
CA GLY A 148 8.05 -15.93 9.95
C GLY A 148 7.49 -15.81 8.55
N THR A 149 8.02 -14.87 7.78
CA THR A 149 7.70 -14.78 6.35
C THR A 149 8.42 -15.87 5.57
N ALA A 150 7.72 -16.54 4.67
CA ALA A 150 8.36 -17.43 3.69
C ALA A 150 9.15 -16.57 2.69
N ILE A 151 10.46 -16.79 2.62
CA ILE A 151 11.40 -16.00 1.81
C ILE A 151 12.16 -16.91 0.85
N LEU A 152 12.21 -16.56 -0.43
CA LEU A 152 13.10 -17.23 -1.38
C LEU A 152 14.46 -16.52 -1.41
N TYR A 153 15.51 -17.29 -1.16
CA TYR A 153 16.90 -16.91 -1.38
C TYR A 153 17.49 -17.71 -2.55
N VAL A 154 18.18 -17.03 -3.47
CA VAL A 154 18.93 -17.64 -4.56
C VAL A 154 20.41 -17.40 -4.34
N VAL A 155 21.18 -18.48 -4.24
CA VAL A 155 22.62 -18.43 -3.94
C VAL A 155 23.37 -17.64 -5.01
N GLY A 156 24.12 -16.62 -4.58
CA GLY A 156 24.84 -15.68 -5.42
C GLY A 156 23.98 -14.57 -6.05
N GLN A 157 22.67 -14.51 -5.76
CA GLN A 157 21.75 -13.50 -6.28
C GLN A 157 20.98 -12.76 -5.16
N GLY A 158 20.66 -13.43 -4.05
CA GLY A 158 20.00 -12.83 -2.89
C GLY A 158 18.51 -13.17 -2.77
N VAL A 159 17.77 -12.30 -2.09
CA VAL A 159 16.31 -12.47 -1.86
C VAL A 159 15.51 -12.05 -3.08
N GLU A 160 14.53 -12.86 -3.47
CA GLU A 160 13.69 -12.67 -4.65
C GLU A 160 12.20 -12.81 -4.29
N PRO A 161 11.31 -11.92 -4.76
CA PRO A 161 9.88 -12.22 -4.81
C PRO A 161 9.68 -13.51 -5.60
N PHE A 162 8.81 -14.40 -5.12
CA PHE A 162 8.66 -15.73 -5.74
C PHE A 162 7.22 -16.09 -6.08
N GLU A 163 7.11 -16.91 -7.11
CA GLU A 163 5.90 -17.65 -7.45
C GLU A 163 6.21 -19.16 -7.53
N ALA A 164 5.18 -20.00 -7.68
CA ALA A 164 5.35 -21.42 -7.91
C ALA A 164 5.61 -21.62 -9.40
N GLU A 165 6.41 -22.62 -9.77
CA GLU A 165 6.74 -22.93 -11.17
C GLU A 165 5.51 -23.13 -12.09
N ASN A 166 4.32 -23.35 -11.52
CA ASN A 166 3.06 -23.36 -12.25
C ASN A 166 1.90 -22.79 -11.40
N PRO A 167 1.77 -21.47 -11.27
CA PRO A 167 0.82 -20.85 -10.35
C PRO A 167 -0.62 -20.98 -10.85
N SER A 168 -0.83 -21.14 -12.16
CA SER A 168 -2.12 -21.38 -12.80
C SER A 168 -2.72 -22.76 -12.43
N LEU A 169 -1.91 -23.73 -12.00
CA LEU A 169 -2.37 -25.03 -11.46
C LEU A 169 -2.81 -24.97 -9.98
N VAL A 170 -2.66 -23.83 -9.29
CA VAL A 170 -2.99 -23.68 -7.87
C VAL A 170 -4.51 -23.63 -7.63
N THR A 171 -5.32 -23.46 -8.69
CA THR A 171 -6.78 -23.60 -8.61
C THR A 171 -7.21 -25.08 -8.58
N GLY A 172 -7.10 -25.69 -7.40
CA GLY A 172 -7.83 -26.93 -7.08
C GLY A 172 -7.16 -28.26 -7.41
N GLN A 173 -5.84 -28.32 -7.66
CA GLN A 173 -5.12 -29.60 -7.77
C GLN A 173 -3.97 -29.73 -6.77
N ALA A 174 -4.18 -30.57 -5.76
CA ALA A 174 -3.26 -30.84 -4.65
C ALA A 174 -1.94 -31.57 -5.01
N ASN A 175 -1.46 -31.55 -6.27
CA ASN A 175 -0.29 -32.35 -6.69
C ASN A 175 0.56 -31.73 -7.83
N GLY A 176 0.48 -30.42 -8.06
CA GLY A 176 1.42 -29.72 -8.97
C GLY A 176 2.70 -29.33 -8.23
N ALA A 177 3.85 -29.30 -8.93
CA ALA A 177 5.10 -28.85 -8.32
C ALA A 177 5.02 -27.35 -7.94
N GLN A 178 4.83 -27.03 -6.66
CA GLN A 178 4.90 -25.68 -6.10
C GLN A 178 6.33 -25.18 -5.81
N ASN A 179 7.35 -25.66 -6.53
CA ASN A 179 8.72 -25.25 -6.32
C ASN A 179 8.80 -23.71 -6.38
N PRO A 180 9.32 -23.02 -5.35
CA PRO A 180 9.54 -21.58 -5.41
C PRO A 180 10.51 -21.27 -6.55
N TYR A 181 10.08 -20.36 -7.41
CA TYR A 181 10.84 -19.82 -8.52
C TYR A 181 10.85 -18.30 -8.40
N PRO A 182 11.98 -17.63 -8.68
CA PRO A 182 11.99 -16.18 -8.77
C PRO A 182 10.88 -15.73 -9.72
N MET A 183 10.03 -14.84 -9.22
CA MET A 183 8.89 -14.33 -9.97
C MET A 183 9.38 -13.64 -11.25
N PRO A 184 8.79 -13.93 -12.43
CA PRO A 184 9.11 -13.23 -13.65
C PRO A 184 8.94 -11.72 -13.49
N LEU A 185 9.74 -10.92 -14.21
CA LEU A 185 9.66 -9.45 -14.13
C LEU A 185 8.25 -8.91 -14.41
N ALA A 186 7.48 -9.58 -15.28
CA ALA A 186 6.09 -9.22 -15.57
C ALA A 186 5.14 -9.40 -14.38
N GLY A 187 5.51 -10.21 -13.39
CA GLY A 187 4.82 -10.40 -12.10
C GLY A 187 5.13 -9.32 -11.07
N ARG A 188 6.27 -8.64 -11.21
CA ARG A 188 6.84 -7.75 -10.20
C ARG A 188 6.33 -6.31 -10.31
N LEU A 189 5.05 -6.08 -10.02
CA LEU A 189 4.44 -4.74 -10.14
C LEU A 189 5.16 -3.67 -9.31
N GLY A 190 5.71 -4.02 -8.15
CA GLY A 190 6.52 -3.14 -7.30
C GLY A 190 8.04 -3.34 -7.43
N GLY A 191 8.54 -3.97 -8.50
CA GLY A 191 9.94 -4.38 -8.60
C GLY A 191 10.29 -5.42 -7.54
N ASP A 192 11.45 -5.32 -6.90
CA ASP A 192 11.87 -6.25 -5.85
C ASP A 192 11.07 -6.08 -4.56
N THR A 193 10.32 -4.98 -4.41
CA THR A 193 9.39 -4.78 -3.29
C THR A 193 8.06 -5.52 -3.45
N THR A 194 7.87 -6.21 -4.59
CA THR A 194 6.65 -6.98 -4.84
C THR A 194 6.50 -8.09 -3.79
N LEU A 195 5.28 -8.22 -3.27
CA LEU A 195 4.90 -9.34 -2.42
C LEU A 195 5.02 -10.65 -3.20
N ASN A 196 5.35 -11.73 -2.50
CA ASN A 196 5.27 -13.07 -3.11
C ASN A 196 3.87 -13.34 -3.65
N TYR A 197 3.77 -14.26 -4.62
CA TYR A 197 2.46 -14.72 -5.07
C TYR A 197 1.62 -15.17 -3.87
N GLN A 198 0.33 -14.85 -3.87
CA GLN A 198 -0.54 -15.13 -2.74
C GLN A 198 -0.89 -16.62 -2.68
N TYR A 199 -0.39 -17.32 -1.65
CA TYR A 199 -0.70 -18.74 -1.40
C TYR A 199 -1.61 -18.97 -0.20
N SER A 200 -1.82 -17.96 0.64
CA SER A 200 -2.54 -18.03 1.91
C SER A 200 -4.04 -18.21 1.78
N ASP A 201 -4.61 -17.90 0.61
CA ASP A 201 -6.05 -17.77 0.36
C ASP A 201 -6.74 -16.76 1.31
N GLU A 202 -6.00 -15.72 1.72
CA GLU A 202 -6.48 -14.60 2.53
C GLU A 202 -6.48 -13.28 1.72
N PRO A 203 -7.37 -13.12 0.73
CA PRO A 203 -7.33 -11.98 -0.19
C PRO A 203 -7.59 -10.64 0.50
N ASP A 204 -8.21 -10.65 1.68
CA ASP A 204 -8.62 -9.44 2.38
C ASP A 204 -7.50 -8.75 3.14
N ASN A 205 -6.50 -9.52 3.61
CA ASN A 205 -5.36 -9.01 4.38
C ASN A 205 -4.16 -8.63 3.51
N HIS A 206 -4.27 -8.82 2.20
CA HIS A 206 -3.12 -8.77 1.31
C HIS A 206 -2.50 -7.36 1.16
N PHE A 207 -3.30 -6.29 1.34
CA PHE A 207 -2.82 -4.90 1.29
C PHE A 207 -2.17 -4.41 2.59
N MET A 208 -2.06 -5.26 3.61
CA MET A 208 -1.44 -4.91 4.89
C MET A 208 0.00 -5.39 5.03
N GLN A 209 0.55 -6.06 4.02
CA GLN A 209 1.82 -6.78 4.15
C GLN A 209 3.06 -5.88 3.96
N ILE A 210 4.14 -6.24 4.66
CA ILE A 210 5.49 -5.72 4.38
C ILE A 210 6.00 -6.25 3.03
N PRO A 211 6.78 -5.46 2.26
CA PRO A 211 7.41 -5.94 1.04
C PRO A 211 8.46 -7.01 1.38
N THR A 212 8.63 -7.97 0.48
CA THR A 212 9.58 -9.09 0.60
C THR A 212 11.00 -8.64 0.93
N ASN A 213 11.33 -7.42 0.52
CA ASN A 213 12.65 -6.87 0.51
C ASN A 213 12.80 -5.71 1.54
N LEU A 214 11.86 -5.55 2.48
CA LEU A 214 11.86 -4.51 3.50
C LEU A 214 13.21 -4.43 4.20
N SER A 215 13.77 -3.22 4.35
CA SER A 215 15.06 -3.05 5.03
C SER A 215 15.00 -3.55 6.47
N ASN A 216 16.08 -4.19 6.94
CA ASN A 216 16.14 -4.77 8.29
C ASN A 216 15.83 -3.74 9.39
N ILE A 217 16.27 -2.49 9.22
CA ILE A 217 16.03 -1.43 10.20
C ILE A 217 14.61 -0.87 10.20
N ASN A 218 13.80 -1.16 9.16
CA ASN A 218 12.45 -0.61 9.01
C ASN A 218 11.35 -1.56 9.49
N GLY A 219 11.67 -2.81 9.84
CA GLY A 219 10.69 -3.80 10.33
C GLY A 219 9.89 -3.31 11.53
N GLN A 220 10.57 -2.82 12.55
CA GLN A 220 9.92 -2.33 13.76
C GLN A 220 9.20 -0.99 13.53
N THR A 221 9.80 -0.08 12.78
CA THR A 221 9.16 1.19 12.39
C THR A 221 7.85 0.95 11.64
N PHE A 222 7.80 -0.04 10.74
CA PHE A 222 6.58 -0.42 10.04
C PHE A 222 5.48 -0.89 11.02
N MET A 223 5.82 -1.73 12.00
CA MET A 223 4.85 -2.22 12.97
C MET A 223 4.34 -1.11 13.90
N LEU A 224 5.21 -0.20 14.33
CA LEU A 224 4.81 0.96 15.13
C LEU A 224 3.92 1.91 14.32
N GLY A 225 4.24 2.16 13.05
CA GLY A 225 3.40 2.93 12.14
C GLY A 225 2.03 2.31 11.90
N ARG A 226 1.98 0.99 11.72
CA ARG A 226 0.72 0.25 11.65
C ARG A 226 -0.09 0.41 12.93
N ARG A 227 0.55 0.36 14.11
CA ARG A 227 -0.14 0.61 15.39
C ARG A 227 -0.79 2.00 15.40
N VAL A 228 -0.10 3.05 14.95
CA VAL A 228 -0.68 4.40 14.81
C VAL A 228 -1.88 4.37 13.86
N HIS A 229 -1.74 3.73 12.69
CA HIS A 229 -2.81 3.65 11.68
C HIS A 229 -4.11 3.03 12.19
N HIS A 230 -3.99 2.04 13.09
CA HIS A 230 -5.08 1.28 13.68
C HIS A 230 -5.60 1.83 15.02
N THR A 231 -5.01 2.92 15.52
CA THR A 231 -5.40 3.52 16.79
C THR A 231 -6.56 4.51 16.61
N ASP A 232 -7.56 4.43 17.49
CA ASP A 232 -8.57 5.48 17.66
C ASP A 232 -7.97 6.66 18.43
N PHE A 233 -7.86 7.84 17.79
CA PHE A 233 -7.25 9.04 18.37
C PHE A 233 -8.12 9.70 19.47
N GLY A 234 -9.36 9.25 19.66
CA GLY A 234 -10.25 9.69 20.72
C GLY A 234 -9.97 9.01 22.05
N ASP A 235 -9.81 7.68 22.08
CA ASP A 235 -9.66 6.91 23.34
C ASP A 235 -8.41 6.01 23.39
N GLY A 236 -7.64 5.97 22.30
CA GLY A 236 -6.43 5.17 22.16
C GLY A 236 -6.68 3.69 21.93
N SER A 237 -7.92 3.22 21.77
CA SER A 237 -8.20 1.80 21.49
C SER A 237 -7.66 1.37 20.12
N HIS A 238 -7.42 0.07 19.97
CA HIS A 238 -7.01 -0.54 18.71
C HIS A 238 -8.20 -1.29 18.10
N ASP A 239 -8.44 -1.13 16.81
CA ASP A 239 -9.60 -1.69 16.07
C ASP A 239 -9.58 -3.22 15.84
N GLU A 240 -8.50 -3.90 16.24
CA GLU A 240 -8.31 -5.34 16.00
C GLU A 240 -8.58 -6.15 17.29
N ALA A 241 -7.68 -7.07 17.66
CA ALA A 241 -7.87 -7.96 18.78
C ALA A 241 -8.07 -7.18 20.10
N ALA A 242 -9.09 -7.54 20.88
CA ALA A 242 -9.43 -6.86 22.14
C ALA A 242 -8.33 -6.91 23.22
N GLU A 243 -7.34 -7.80 23.04
CA GLU A 243 -6.17 -7.93 23.91
C GLU A 243 -5.16 -6.80 23.66
N ASN A 244 -5.17 -6.21 22.45
CA ASN A 244 -4.30 -5.11 22.08
C ASN A 244 -4.53 -3.93 23.03
N SER A 245 -3.47 -3.53 23.73
CA SER A 245 -3.53 -2.47 24.72
C SER A 245 -3.79 -1.11 24.10
N ASN A 246 -4.55 -0.27 24.79
CA ASN A 246 -4.75 1.12 24.37
C ASN A 246 -3.40 1.83 24.23
N PHE A 247 -3.25 2.58 23.13
CA PHE A 247 -2.12 3.46 22.93
C PHE A 247 -2.40 4.81 23.61
N THR A 248 -2.14 4.86 24.91
CA THR A 248 -2.45 6.02 25.76
C THR A 248 -1.82 7.33 25.29
N ALA A 249 -0.69 7.27 24.57
CA ALA A 249 -0.04 8.44 23.99
C ALA A 249 -0.86 9.11 22.88
N LEU A 250 -1.77 8.38 22.23
CA LEU A 250 -2.66 8.90 21.18
C LEU A 250 -4.09 9.11 21.66
N ALA A 251 -4.42 8.71 22.88
CA ALA A 251 -5.74 8.93 23.45
C ALA A 251 -6.00 10.44 23.67
N ASN A 252 -7.22 10.89 23.37
CA ASN A 252 -7.66 12.28 23.49
C ASN A 252 -6.83 13.28 22.65
N THR A 253 -6.28 12.84 21.52
CA THR A 253 -5.57 13.71 20.56
C THR A 253 -6.47 14.18 19.42
N LEU A 254 -7.66 13.60 19.29
CA LEU A 254 -8.68 14.00 18.33
C LEU A 254 -9.05 15.48 18.50
N GLY A 255 -9.03 16.24 17.39
CA GLY A 255 -9.45 17.64 17.37
C GLY A 255 -10.94 17.84 17.55
N THR A 256 -11.40 19.09 17.38
CA THR A 256 -12.80 19.41 17.64
C THR A 256 -13.73 18.84 16.59
N ASN A 257 -13.37 18.99 15.32
CA ASN A 257 -14.14 18.53 14.17
C ASN A 257 -13.34 17.45 13.41
N TYR A 258 -14.02 16.41 12.94
CA TYR A 258 -13.40 15.30 12.21
C TYR A 258 -14.44 14.54 11.36
N ILE A 259 -13.96 13.65 10.50
CA ILE A 259 -14.77 12.70 9.74
C ILE A 259 -14.79 11.36 10.46
N ASN A 260 -13.61 10.85 10.82
CA ASN A 260 -13.44 9.56 11.46
C ASN A 260 -12.36 9.58 12.55
N ARG A 261 -12.34 8.56 13.41
CA ARG A 261 -11.48 8.54 14.60
C ARG A 261 -10.16 7.80 14.42
N SER A 262 -9.95 7.13 13.28
CA SER A 262 -8.72 6.39 12.94
C SER A 262 -8.51 6.35 11.43
N CYS A 263 -7.27 6.10 10.99
CA CYS A 263 -6.95 6.02 9.56
C CYS A 263 -7.63 4.82 8.89
N ILE A 264 -7.62 3.67 9.57
CA ILE A 264 -8.20 2.41 9.09
C ILE A 264 -9.72 2.47 8.89
N ALA A 265 -10.44 3.35 9.61
CA ALA A 265 -11.88 3.49 9.48
C ALA A 265 -12.30 4.02 8.09
N CYS A 266 -11.47 4.88 7.48
CA CYS A 266 -11.62 5.30 6.09
C CYS A 266 -10.98 4.31 5.11
N HIS A 267 -9.81 3.78 5.46
CA HIS A 267 -8.99 2.92 4.59
C HIS A 267 -9.04 1.45 5.02
N ALA A 268 -10.23 0.87 5.11
CA ALA A 268 -10.40 -0.50 5.63
C ALA A 268 -9.44 -1.49 4.95
N LYS A 269 -8.60 -2.16 5.75
CA LYS A 269 -7.52 -3.08 5.32
C LYS A 269 -6.55 -2.47 4.29
N ASN A 270 -6.31 -1.16 4.36
CA ASN A 270 -5.57 -0.34 3.38
C ASN A 270 -6.19 -0.32 1.97
N GLY A 271 -7.41 -0.85 1.83
CA GLY A 271 -8.17 -0.89 0.59
C GLY A 271 -8.86 0.42 0.26
N ARG A 272 -9.46 0.45 -0.92
CA ARG A 272 -10.37 1.53 -1.33
C ARG A 272 -11.70 1.38 -0.60
N ALA A 273 -12.30 2.48 -0.17
CA ALA A 273 -13.66 2.46 0.37
C ALA A 273 -14.71 2.18 -0.73
N ILE A 274 -15.92 1.83 -0.32
CA ILE A 274 -17.06 1.55 -1.21
C ILE A 274 -18.19 2.52 -0.84
N PRO A 275 -18.97 3.05 -1.81
CA PRO A 275 -20.11 3.89 -1.47
C PRO A 275 -21.05 3.17 -0.49
N PRO A 276 -21.46 3.83 0.62
CA PRO A 276 -22.42 3.23 1.54
C PRO A 276 -23.82 3.19 0.92
N ALA A 277 -24.77 2.57 1.63
CA ALA A 277 -26.18 2.59 1.23
C ALA A 277 -26.72 4.04 1.18
N THR A 278 -27.73 4.27 0.33
CA THR A 278 -28.34 5.60 0.19
C THR A 278 -28.91 6.10 1.52
N GLY A 279 -28.72 7.39 1.82
CA GLY A 279 -29.14 8.02 3.07
C GLY A 279 -28.18 7.81 4.24
N VAL A 280 -27.13 6.99 4.10
CA VAL A 280 -26.06 6.87 5.10
C VAL A 280 -25.04 7.98 4.89
N THR A 281 -24.52 8.55 5.99
CA THR A 281 -23.47 9.57 5.97
C THR A 281 -22.19 9.02 5.31
N LEU A 282 -21.53 9.85 4.51
CA LEU A 282 -20.30 9.49 3.80
C LEU A 282 -19.07 9.59 4.70
N GLU A 283 -18.91 8.66 5.63
CA GLU A 283 -17.82 8.66 6.64
C GLU A 283 -16.48 8.09 6.14
N GLN A 284 -16.46 7.53 4.92
CA GLN A 284 -15.25 7.06 4.22
C GLN A 284 -14.93 7.92 2.97
N TYR A 285 -15.45 9.14 2.98
CA TYR A 285 -15.24 10.15 1.95
C TYR A 285 -14.67 11.41 2.58
N VAL A 286 -13.85 12.10 1.82
CA VAL A 286 -13.57 13.52 2.03
C VAL A 286 -14.48 14.30 1.10
N VAL A 287 -15.42 15.07 1.67
CA VAL A 287 -16.24 16.00 0.88
C VAL A 287 -15.64 17.38 0.98
N LYS A 288 -14.87 17.76 -0.05
CA LYS A 288 -14.35 19.12 -0.19
C LYS A 288 -15.52 20.07 -0.49
N ILE A 289 -15.53 21.23 0.14
CA ILE A 289 -16.60 22.23 0.00
C ILE A 289 -16.02 23.62 -0.28
N GLY A 290 -16.82 24.47 -0.91
CA GLY A 290 -16.45 25.85 -1.14
C GLY A 290 -17.63 26.75 -1.44
N ASP A 291 -17.38 28.05 -1.31
CA ASP A 291 -18.32 29.10 -1.67
C ASP A 291 -18.52 29.21 -3.19
N ALA A 292 -19.33 30.16 -3.64
CA ALA A 292 -19.63 30.35 -5.06
C ALA A 292 -18.39 30.70 -5.92
N SER A 293 -17.31 31.20 -5.30
CA SER A 293 -16.04 31.49 -5.95
C SER A 293 -15.05 30.32 -5.90
N GLY A 294 -15.40 29.22 -5.21
CA GLY A 294 -14.55 28.05 -5.02
C GLY A 294 -13.55 28.19 -3.87
N MET A 295 -13.67 29.24 -3.05
CA MET A 295 -12.87 29.42 -1.84
C MET A 295 -13.44 28.59 -0.68
N PRO A 296 -12.65 28.25 0.36
CA PRO A 296 -13.15 27.53 1.53
C PRO A 296 -14.41 28.17 2.12
N ASP A 297 -15.37 27.35 2.54
CA ASP A 297 -16.63 27.81 3.10
C ASP A 297 -16.37 28.61 4.39
N ALA A 298 -17.06 29.74 4.57
CA ALA A 298 -16.84 30.60 5.72
C ALA A 298 -17.21 29.93 7.05
N GLN A 299 -18.09 28.92 7.06
CA GLN A 299 -18.60 28.27 8.28
C GLN A 299 -17.96 26.92 8.58
N ALA A 300 -17.25 26.29 7.64
CA ALA A 300 -16.62 24.98 7.82
C ALA A 300 -15.20 24.84 7.25
N GLY A 301 -14.72 25.78 6.44
CA GLY A 301 -13.41 25.65 5.79
C GLY A 301 -13.48 24.84 4.49
N ALA A 302 -12.44 24.09 4.19
CA ALA A 302 -12.27 23.44 2.89
C ALA A 302 -12.87 22.03 2.81
N VAL A 303 -13.15 21.39 3.95
CA VAL A 303 -13.69 20.03 4.07
C VAL A 303 -14.86 20.05 5.05
N LEU A 304 -15.97 19.39 4.70
CA LEU A 304 -17.08 19.21 5.63
C LEU A 304 -16.77 18.06 6.60
N GLN A 305 -16.68 18.38 7.89
CA GLN A 305 -16.37 17.46 8.98
C GLN A 305 -17.63 17.16 9.83
N PRO A 306 -18.27 15.99 9.66
CA PRO A 306 -19.59 15.74 10.24
C PRO A 306 -19.59 15.46 11.74
N GLN A 307 -18.46 15.00 12.30
CA GLN A 307 -18.36 14.61 13.70
C GLN A 307 -17.68 15.69 14.52
N VAL A 308 -18.09 15.81 15.78
CA VAL A 308 -17.50 16.78 16.72
C VAL A 308 -17.25 16.16 18.09
N THR A 309 -16.15 16.54 18.74
CA THR A 309 -15.92 16.22 20.17
C THR A 309 -16.63 17.22 21.08
N SER A 310 -16.84 18.46 20.61
CA SER A 310 -17.55 19.50 21.34
C SER A 310 -18.18 20.53 20.39
N GLY A 311 -19.21 21.25 20.86
CA GLY A 311 -19.89 22.27 20.06
C GLY A 311 -20.93 21.68 19.10
N SER A 312 -21.18 22.38 17.99
CA SER A 312 -22.17 21.97 16.98
C SER A 312 -21.44 21.42 15.76
N SER A 313 -21.99 20.34 15.18
CA SER A 313 -21.52 19.77 13.92
C SER A 313 -21.72 20.73 12.76
N GLU A 314 -20.79 20.68 11.80
CA GLU A 314 -20.87 21.39 10.51
C GLU A 314 -22.02 20.88 9.64
N GLY A 315 -22.47 19.64 9.87
CA GLY A 315 -23.48 19.01 9.06
C GLY A 315 -23.15 17.58 8.69
N SER A 316 -23.80 17.06 7.64
CA SER A 316 -23.46 15.76 7.08
C SER A 316 -23.78 15.69 5.60
N VAL A 317 -23.12 14.78 4.90
CA VAL A 317 -23.35 14.50 3.48
C VAL A 317 -23.73 13.03 3.32
N SER A 318 -24.75 12.75 2.52
CA SER A 318 -25.15 11.40 2.13
C SER A 318 -25.45 11.33 0.64
N ILE A 319 -25.42 10.14 0.06
CA ILE A 319 -26.00 9.89 -1.28
C ILE A 319 -27.49 9.63 -1.08
N SER A 320 -28.34 10.58 -1.46
CA SER A 320 -29.80 10.46 -1.32
C SER A 320 -30.41 9.46 -2.32
N SER A 321 -29.88 9.44 -3.53
CA SER A 321 -30.30 8.59 -4.63
C SER A 321 -29.22 8.54 -5.71
N TRP A 322 -29.41 7.66 -6.70
CA TRP A 322 -28.58 7.57 -7.88
C TRP A 322 -29.43 7.91 -9.11
N THR A 323 -28.90 8.72 -10.01
CA THR A 323 -29.49 8.91 -11.34
C THR A 323 -28.84 7.92 -12.29
N GLU A 324 -29.64 7.08 -12.96
CA GLU A 324 -29.12 6.12 -13.94
C GLU A 324 -29.39 6.59 -15.38
N ASN A 325 -28.39 6.45 -16.25
CA ASN A 325 -28.48 6.71 -17.68
C ASN A 325 -27.56 5.74 -18.43
N ASN A 326 -28.10 5.02 -19.43
CA ASN A 326 -27.36 4.05 -20.25
C ASN A 326 -26.53 3.04 -19.42
N GLY A 327 -27.09 2.56 -18.30
CA GLY A 327 -26.40 1.61 -17.40
C GLY A 327 -25.33 2.22 -16.49
N LEU A 328 -25.02 3.51 -16.63
CA LEU A 328 -24.13 4.26 -15.74
C LEU A 328 -24.94 5.03 -14.69
N ARG A 329 -24.33 5.30 -13.53
CA ARG A 329 -24.99 6.03 -12.42
C ARG A 329 -24.20 7.24 -11.93
N THR A 330 -24.90 8.31 -11.59
CA THR A 330 -24.34 9.52 -10.95
C THR A 330 -24.97 9.70 -9.56
N PRO A 331 -24.17 9.97 -8.52
CA PRO A 331 -24.71 10.17 -7.17
C PRO A 331 -25.46 11.51 -7.06
N VAL A 332 -26.57 11.51 -6.32
CA VAL A 332 -27.28 12.73 -5.92
C VAL A 332 -27.04 12.95 -4.43
N TYR A 333 -26.22 13.94 -4.09
CA TYR A 333 -25.87 14.24 -2.71
C TYR A 333 -26.96 15.04 -1.99
N SER A 334 -27.12 14.77 -0.70
CA SER A 334 -27.95 15.55 0.22
C SER A 334 -27.10 16.01 1.40
N PHE A 335 -27.21 17.30 1.71
CA PHE A 335 -26.49 17.96 2.80
C PHE A 335 -27.46 18.27 3.95
N THR A 336 -26.98 18.15 5.18
CA THR A 336 -27.62 18.69 6.38
C THR A 336 -26.66 19.65 7.06
N GLY A 337 -27.15 20.66 7.78
CA GLY A 337 -26.29 21.73 8.32
C GLY A 337 -25.85 22.68 7.21
N ILE A 338 -24.56 22.70 6.88
CA ILE A 338 -23.99 23.50 5.80
C ILE A 338 -24.39 22.93 4.44
N SER A 339 -24.91 23.81 3.58
CA SER A 339 -25.22 23.50 2.17
C SER A 339 -24.29 24.31 1.28
N PRO A 340 -23.17 23.74 0.83
CA PRO A 340 -22.15 24.48 0.10
C PRO A 340 -22.62 24.81 -1.32
N ALA A 341 -22.08 25.90 -1.90
CA ALA A 341 -22.36 26.26 -3.28
C ALA A 341 -21.63 25.32 -4.27
N ASN A 342 -20.38 24.95 -3.93
CA ASN A 342 -19.55 24.04 -4.70
C ASN A 342 -19.02 22.91 -3.81
N TYR A 343 -18.90 21.70 -4.36
CA TYR A 343 -18.36 20.56 -3.62
C TYR A 343 -17.69 19.52 -4.54
N SER A 344 -16.87 18.67 -3.94
CA SER A 344 -16.22 17.52 -4.58
C SER A 344 -16.18 16.37 -3.57
N ALA A 345 -16.99 15.33 -3.79
CA ALA A 345 -17.02 14.14 -2.95
C ALA A 345 -15.96 13.15 -3.41
N ARG A 346 -15.08 12.73 -2.50
CA ARG A 346 -13.89 11.94 -2.81
C ARG A 346 -13.78 10.75 -1.89
N ILE A 347 -13.96 9.56 -2.45
CA ILE A 347 -13.89 8.30 -1.72
C ILE A 347 -12.43 7.97 -1.33
N ALA A 348 -12.22 7.36 -0.17
CA ALA A 348 -10.89 6.96 0.28
C ALA A 348 -10.23 5.98 -0.73
N PRO A 349 -9.04 6.31 -1.28
CA PRO A 349 -8.30 5.41 -2.17
C PRO A 349 -7.58 4.29 -1.39
N GLN A 350 -7.08 3.29 -2.10
CA GLN A 350 -6.14 2.32 -1.52
C GLN A 350 -4.78 2.97 -1.19
N LEU A 351 -4.06 2.42 -0.21
CA LEU A 351 -2.79 2.99 0.29
C LEU A 351 -1.52 2.28 -0.21
N VAL A 352 -1.66 1.18 -0.93
CA VAL A 352 -0.51 0.35 -1.33
C VAL A 352 0.30 0.99 -2.46
N GLY A 353 1.63 0.93 -2.33
CA GLY A 353 2.60 1.37 -3.35
C GLY A 353 2.90 2.87 -3.35
N LEU A 354 2.36 3.66 -2.41
CA LEU A 354 2.55 5.11 -2.42
C LEU A 354 4.01 5.54 -2.29
N GLY A 355 4.82 4.85 -1.48
CA GLY A 355 6.25 5.16 -1.37
C GLY A 355 7.03 4.92 -2.66
N LEU A 356 6.65 3.92 -3.48
CA LEU A 356 7.25 3.71 -4.80
C LEU A 356 6.89 4.84 -5.77
N LEU A 357 5.67 5.37 -5.70
CA LEU A 357 5.25 6.53 -6.50
C LEU A 357 5.96 7.81 -6.06
N GLU A 358 6.19 7.98 -4.75
CA GLU A 358 7.01 9.06 -4.20
C GLU A 358 8.46 8.96 -4.69
N ALA A 359 8.97 7.74 -4.85
CA ALA A 359 10.34 7.46 -5.27
C ALA A 359 10.61 7.72 -6.77
N ILE A 360 9.59 7.98 -7.61
CA ILE A 360 9.77 8.35 -9.01
C ILE A 360 10.41 9.76 -9.09
N ASP A 361 11.44 9.95 -9.93
CA ASP A 361 12.04 11.27 -10.09
C ASP A 361 11.01 12.27 -10.69
N GLU A 362 11.01 13.52 -10.21
CA GLU A 362 10.12 14.55 -10.75
C GLU A 362 10.38 14.77 -12.25
N ALA A 363 11.64 14.65 -12.69
CA ALA A 363 12.00 14.80 -14.09
C ALA A 363 11.32 13.78 -15.01
N ASP A 364 11.08 12.55 -14.51
CA ASP A 364 10.42 11.50 -15.29
C ASP A 364 8.92 11.78 -15.47
N ILE A 365 8.27 12.42 -14.49
CA ILE A 365 6.88 12.86 -14.59
C ILE A 365 6.78 14.09 -15.52
N VAL A 366 7.71 15.04 -15.38
CA VAL A 366 7.79 16.23 -16.25
C VAL A 366 7.93 15.83 -17.72
N ALA A 367 8.70 14.77 -18.01
CA ALA A 367 8.91 14.29 -19.36
C ALA A 367 7.64 13.72 -20.02
N LEU A 368 6.60 13.39 -19.25
CA LEU A 368 5.31 12.89 -19.75
C LEU A 368 4.27 14.01 -19.96
N ALA A 369 4.50 15.20 -19.41
CA ALA A 369 3.55 16.30 -19.53
C ALA A 369 3.51 16.86 -20.96
N ASP A 370 2.30 17.03 -21.49
CA ASP A 370 2.04 17.61 -22.81
C ASP A 370 0.83 18.55 -22.76
N GLU A 371 0.93 19.61 -21.95
CA GLU A 371 -0.20 20.53 -21.68
C GLU A 371 -0.76 21.19 -22.95
N THR A 372 0.01 21.21 -24.03
CA THR A 372 -0.37 21.84 -25.31
C THR A 372 -0.83 20.85 -26.38
N ASP A 373 -0.97 19.55 -26.06
CA ASP A 373 -1.28 18.48 -27.03
C ASP A 373 -0.39 18.60 -28.28
N SER A 374 0.92 18.64 -28.03
CA SER A 374 1.94 18.90 -29.04
C SER A 374 1.99 17.81 -30.11
N ASN A 375 1.59 16.60 -29.74
CA ASN A 375 1.54 15.43 -30.62
C ASN A 375 0.20 15.28 -31.37
N GLY A 376 -0.84 16.03 -30.97
CA GLY A 376 -2.16 16.05 -31.61
C GLY A 376 -2.97 14.77 -31.40
N ASP A 377 -2.73 14.04 -30.31
CA ASP A 377 -3.49 12.84 -29.95
C ASP A 377 -4.75 13.16 -29.13
N GLY A 378 -4.93 14.43 -28.73
CA GLY A 378 -6.08 14.92 -27.98
C GLY A 378 -5.95 14.76 -26.46
N ILE A 379 -4.77 14.40 -25.96
CA ILE A 379 -4.46 14.24 -24.54
C ILE A 379 -3.52 15.36 -24.12
N SER A 380 -3.87 16.08 -23.06
CA SER A 380 -3.20 17.30 -22.62
C SER A 380 -2.72 17.20 -21.17
N GLY A 381 -2.19 16.02 -20.81
CA GLY A 381 -1.76 15.70 -19.46
C GLY A 381 -0.82 16.75 -18.89
N ARG A 382 -1.16 17.29 -17.72
CA ARG A 382 -0.41 18.40 -17.12
C ARG A 382 -0.03 18.19 -15.67
N LEU A 383 1.01 18.92 -15.26
CA LEU A 383 1.51 18.89 -13.90
C LEU A 383 0.59 19.69 -12.96
N HIS A 384 0.55 19.27 -11.70
CA HIS A 384 0.03 20.10 -10.61
C HIS A 384 1.19 20.52 -9.71
N TYR A 385 1.52 21.81 -9.70
CA TYR A 385 2.51 22.36 -8.78
C TYR A 385 1.86 22.71 -7.44
N VAL A 386 2.48 22.27 -6.35
CA VAL A 386 2.01 22.47 -4.98
C VAL A 386 3.14 22.91 -4.07
N THR A 387 2.81 23.53 -2.94
CA THR A 387 3.79 23.85 -1.91
C THR A 387 4.01 22.63 -1.02
N ASP A 388 5.27 22.24 -0.85
CA ASP A 388 5.69 21.30 0.18
C ASP A 388 5.71 22.01 1.53
N ALA A 389 4.84 21.59 2.45
CA ALA A 389 4.71 22.18 3.79
C ALA A 389 5.94 21.90 4.68
N VAL A 390 6.74 20.89 4.37
CA VAL A 390 7.97 20.55 5.10
C VAL A 390 9.12 21.46 4.69
N THR A 391 9.30 21.66 3.38
CA THR A 391 10.46 22.38 2.82
C THR A 391 10.14 23.82 2.40
N SER A 392 8.87 24.18 2.29
CA SER A 392 8.36 25.41 1.67
C SER A 392 8.69 25.58 0.19
N GLU A 393 9.17 24.53 -0.48
CA GLU A 393 9.48 24.53 -1.90
C GLU A 393 8.23 24.27 -2.76
N THR A 394 8.23 24.74 -4.00
CA THR A 394 7.24 24.29 -5.00
C THR A 394 7.68 22.95 -5.56
N ARG A 395 6.81 21.95 -5.47
CA ARG A 395 7.03 20.57 -5.89
C ARG A 395 5.89 20.09 -6.79
N ILE A 396 6.09 18.97 -7.48
CA ILE A 396 5.02 18.31 -8.23
C ILE A 396 4.13 17.55 -7.24
N GLY A 397 2.83 17.79 -7.29
CA GLY A 397 1.86 17.02 -6.54
C GLY A 397 1.68 15.63 -7.14
N ARG A 398 1.54 14.62 -6.26
CA ARG A 398 1.51 13.20 -6.62
C ARG A 398 0.34 12.45 -6.00
N PHE A 399 -0.10 12.90 -4.83
CA PHE A 399 -1.10 12.21 -4.02
C PHE A 399 -2.40 13.00 -3.91
N GLY A 400 -3.44 12.32 -3.46
CA GLY A 400 -4.82 12.77 -3.57
C GLY A 400 -5.40 12.58 -4.97
N TRP A 401 -6.68 12.92 -5.11
CA TRP A 401 -7.43 12.74 -6.37
C TRP A 401 -7.10 13.79 -7.44
N LYS A 402 -6.63 14.97 -7.02
CA LYS A 402 -6.22 16.07 -7.91
C LYS A 402 -4.73 16.40 -7.74
N ALA A 403 -3.90 15.44 -7.34
CA ALA A 403 -2.45 15.62 -7.20
C ALA A 403 -2.08 16.84 -6.32
N THR A 404 -2.63 16.93 -5.10
CA THR A 404 -2.48 18.11 -4.24
C THR A 404 -1.44 17.98 -3.15
N GLN A 405 -0.84 16.79 -3.00
CA GLN A 405 0.20 16.54 -2.00
C GLN A 405 1.48 15.99 -2.68
N PRO A 406 2.67 16.54 -2.40
CA PRO A 406 3.91 16.16 -3.07
C PRO A 406 4.58 14.92 -2.47
N SER A 407 4.31 14.63 -1.20
CA SER A 407 4.96 13.55 -0.43
C SER A 407 3.94 12.71 0.33
N VAL A 408 4.31 11.48 0.68
CA VAL A 408 3.47 10.62 1.53
C VAL A 408 3.30 11.26 2.90
N LYS A 409 4.37 11.81 3.47
CA LYS A 409 4.33 12.49 4.78
C LYS A 409 3.35 13.66 4.80
N GLN A 410 3.32 14.50 3.75
CA GLN A 410 2.36 15.60 3.68
C GLN A 410 0.93 15.12 3.41
N GLN A 411 0.76 14.06 2.62
CA GLN A 411 -0.56 13.42 2.45
C GLN A 411 -1.11 12.88 3.78
N VAL A 412 -0.27 12.25 4.58
CA VAL A 412 -0.62 11.76 5.93
C VAL A 412 -0.96 12.93 6.85
N ALA A 413 -0.13 13.97 6.89
CA ALA A 413 -0.41 15.17 7.69
C ALA A 413 -1.74 15.84 7.28
N SER A 414 -2.03 15.91 5.97
CA SER A 414 -3.28 16.47 5.47
C SER A 414 -4.49 15.64 5.89
N ALA A 415 -4.41 14.31 5.79
CA ALA A 415 -5.50 13.43 6.19
C ALA A 415 -5.71 13.44 7.72
N LEU A 416 -4.64 13.46 8.51
CA LEU A 416 -4.73 13.66 9.95
C LEU A 416 -5.46 14.97 10.28
N ASN A 417 -5.12 16.06 9.61
CA ASN A 417 -5.70 17.37 9.84
C ASN A 417 -7.19 17.42 9.46
N THR A 418 -7.55 17.06 8.22
CA THR A 418 -8.93 17.26 7.72
C THR A 418 -9.86 16.09 7.96
N ASP A 419 -9.34 14.87 8.11
CA ASP A 419 -10.17 13.67 8.15
C ASP A 419 -10.31 13.15 9.58
N VAL A 420 -9.25 13.28 10.38
CA VAL A 420 -9.19 12.82 11.78
C VAL A 420 -9.19 13.99 12.79
N GLY A 421 -8.90 15.23 12.35
CA GLY A 421 -8.82 16.39 13.23
C GLY A 421 -7.56 16.43 14.10
N VAL A 422 -6.50 15.70 13.77
CA VAL A 422 -5.24 15.64 14.54
C VAL A 422 -4.18 16.50 13.86
N MET A 423 -3.63 17.51 14.56
CA MET A 423 -2.62 18.39 13.98
C MET A 423 -1.22 17.81 14.14
N THR A 424 -0.32 18.27 13.28
CA THR A 424 1.08 17.86 13.23
C THR A 424 1.98 19.07 13.09
N SER A 425 3.29 18.90 13.30
CA SER A 425 4.28 19.93 13.00
C SER A 425 4.26 20.39 11.53
N VAL A 426 3.81 19.53 10.61
CA VAL A 426 3.71 19.80 9.17
C VAL A 426 2.47 20.66 8.86
N LEU A 427 1.33 20.34 9.47
CA LEU A 427 0.08 21.09 9.31
C LEU A 427 -0.53 21.39 10.70
N PRO A 428 -0.09 22.48 11.35
CA PRO A 428 -0.41 22.74 12.74
C PRO A 428 -1.75 23.45 12.96
N ASN A 429 -2.40 23.94 11.91
CA ASN A 429 -3.66 24.69 12.02
C ASN A 429 -4.83 23.83 11.57
N PRO A 430 -5.93 23.75 12.32
CA PRO A 430 -7.11 23.00 11.89
C PRO A 430 -7.73 23.64 10.64
N ASP A 431 -8.39 22.82 9.81
CA ASP A 431 -9.31 23.36 8.81
C ASP A 431 -10.41 24.15 9.51
N CYS A 432 -10.56 25.40 9.10
CA CYS A 432 -11.41 26.34 9.81
C CYS A 432 -11.91 27.43 8.87
N GLY A 433 -13.23 27.53 8.74
CA GLY A 433 -13.86 28.60 7.99
C GLY A 433 -13.57 29.98 8.60
N SER A 434 -13.51 31.03 7.77
CA SER A 434 -13.18 32.39 8.25
C SER A 434 -14.16 32.98 9.28
N ALA A 435 -15.37 32.42 9.37
CA ALA A 435 -16.41 32.76 10.34
C ALA A 435 -16.70 31.62 11.34
N GLN A 436 -15.96 30.51 11.25
CA GLN A 436 -16.05 29.39 12.17
C GLN A 436 -15.20 29.65 13.42
N THR A 437 -15.72 29.29 14.60
CA THR A 437 -15.04 29.59 15.88
C THR A 437 -14.78 28.36 16.74
N ASN A 438 -15.23 27.18 16.33
CA ASN A 438 -15.14 25.94 17.10
C ASN A 438 -14.19 24.89 16.48
N CYS A 439 -13.26 25.28 15.61
CA CYS A 439 -12.33 24.34 14.96
C CYS A 439 -11.23 23.79 15.89
N GLY A 440 -11.05 24.36 17.08
CA GLY A 440 -10.01 23.97 18.03
C GLY A 440 -8.76 24.87 17.95
N SER A 441 -7.71 24.48 18.65
CA SER A 441 -6.43 25.21 18.69
C SER A 441 -5.45 24.67 17.66
N SER A 442 -4.55 25.54 17.18
CA SER A 442 -3.36 25.10 16.45
C SER A 442 -2.38 24.38 17.40
N GLY A 443 -1.63 23.41 16.86
CA GLY A 443 -0.75 22.59 17.67
C GLY A 443 -0.05 21.48 16.88
N SER A 444 0.44 20.50 17.62
CA SER A 444 0.98 19.25 17.10
C SER A 444 0.64 18.17 18.11
N GLU A 445 -0.60 17.69 18.08
CA GLU A 445 -1.06 16.64 18.99
C GLU A 445 -0.36 15.31 18.68
N LEU A 446 -0.09 15.02 17.41
CA LEU A 446 0.76 13.90 17.02
C LEU A 446 2.24 14.32 17.04
N SER A 447 3.09 13.49 17.65
CA SER A 447 4.54 13.71 17.65
C SER A 447 5.15 13.44 16.29
N ASP A 448 6.29 14.07 15.99
CA ASP A 448 7.04 13.83 14.74
C ASP A 448 7.44 12.35 14.60
N GLN A 449 7.77 11.69 15.71
CA GLN A 449 8.08 10.26 15.70
C GLN A 449 6.90 9.42 15.21
N HIS A 450 5.70 9.61 15.75
CA HIS A 450 4.53 8.84 15.33
C HIS A 450 4.09 9.20 13.90
N LEU A 451 4.28 10.46 13.48
CA LEU A 451 4.06 10.87 12.09
C LEU A 451 5.03 10.19 11.14
N ASP A 452 6.31 10.08 11.50
CA ASP A 452 7.33 9.40 10.71
C ASP A 452 7.09 7.89 10.66
N GLU A 453 6.71 7.27 11.77
CA GLU A 453 6.32 5.85 11.84
C GLU A 453 5.10 5.58 10.93
N LEU A 454 4.04 6.39 11.04
CA LEU A 454 2.84 6.26 10.19
C LEU A 454 3.16 6.47 8.71
N SER A 455 4.00 7.46 8.39
CA SER A 455 4.45 7.72 7.02
C SER A 455 5.26 6.55 6.47
N ALA A 456 6.18 5.98 7.27
CA ALA A 456 6.97 4.82 6.89
C ALA A 456 6.09 3.58 6.67
N TYR A 457 5.09 3.33 7.51
CA TYR A 457 4.12 2.24 7.31
C TYR A 457 3.44 2.37 5.94
N ILE A 458 2.89 3.54 5.62
CA ILE A 458 2.18 3.77 4.35
C ILE A 458 3.14 3.71 3.14
N SER A 459 4.34 4.28 3.26
CA SER A 459 5.35 4.26 2.20
C SER A 459 5.88 2.85 1.90
N LEU A 460 5.86 1.97 2.89
CA LEU A 460 6.44 0.62 2.81
C LEU A 460 5.37 -0.47 2.77
N LEU A 461 4.12 -0.18 2.38
CA LEU A 461 3.14 -1.21 2.06
C LEU A 461 3.52 -1.92 0.75
N GLY A 462 3.66 -3.25 0.79
CA GLY A 462 4.08 -4.05 -0.36
C GLY A 462 3.04 -4.12 -1.48
N VAL A 463 3.49 -3.98 -2.73
CA VAL A 463 2.64 -4.13 -3.92
C VAL A 463 2.44 -5.60 -4.25
N SER A 464 1.23 -6.01 -4.60
CA SER A 464 0.91 -7.40 -4.89
C SER A 464 1.52 -7.85 -6.22
N ALA A 465 1.75 -9.15 -6.35
CA ALA A 465 2.14 -9.75 -7.61
C ALA A 465 1.03 -9.59 -8.66
N ARG A 466 1.40 -9.34 -9.92
CA ARG A 466 0.49 -9.54 -11.04
C ARG A 466 0.15 -11.03 -11.15
N ARG A 467 -1.12 -11.33 -11.41
CA ARG A 467 -1.68 -12.69 -11.45
C ARG A 467 -1.84 -13.14 -12.90
N GLY A 468 -1.93 -14.45 -13.15
CA GLY A 468 -2.23 -15.00 -14.48
C GLY A 468 -1.25 -14.59 -15.59
N LEU A 469 0.06 -14.65 -15.33
CA LEU A 469 1.11 -14.23 -16.27
C LEU A 469 1.14 -15.04 -17.58
N ASP A 470 0.58 -16.25 -17.55
CA ASP A 470 0.44 -17.19 -18.66
C ASP A 470 -1.00 -17.26 -19.22
N ASP A 471 -1.95 -16.48 -18.67
CA ASP A 471 -3.32 -16.44 -19.16
C ASP A 471 -3.37 -15.71 -20.52
N ALA A 472 -3.56 -16.48 -21.59
CA ALA A 472 -3.66 -15.97 -22.95
C ALA A 472 -4.73 -14.88 -23.13
N THR A 473 -5.81 -14.91 -22.35
CA THR A 473 -6.88 -13.92 -22.36
C THR A 473 -6.39 -12.59 -21.76
N ALA A 474 -5.72 -12.65 -20.60
CA ALA A 474 -5.16 -11.46 -19.96
C ALA A 474 -4.01 -10.84 -20.79
N LEU A 475 -3.18 -11.66 -21.44
CA LEU A 475 -2.12 -11.18 -22.34
C LEU A 475 -2.69 -10.50 -23.60
N ALA A 476 -3.76 -11.06 -24.18
CA ALA A 476 -4.49 -10.39 -25.27
C ALA A 476 -5.11 -9.07 -24.78
N GLY A 477 -5.68 -9.07 -23.58
CA GLY A 477 -6.23 -7.89 -22.91
C GLY A 477 -5.23 -6.75 -22.72
N GLU A 478 -3.98 -7.06 -22.36
CA GLU A 478 -2.90 -6.06 -22.25
C GLU A 478 -2.59 -5.40 -23.60
N THR A 479 -2.60 -6.20 -24.68
CA THR A 479 -2.43 -5.68 -26.04
C THR A 479 -3.60 -4.78 -26.45
N LEU A 480 -4.82 -5.20 -26.11
CA LEU A 480 -6.04 -4.42 -26.37
C LEU A 480 -6.07 -3.12 -25.56
N PHE A 481 -5.58 -3.13 -24.32
CA PHE A 481 -5.43 -1.94 -23.48
C PHE A 481 -4.55 -0.87 -24.16
N ALA A 482 -3.41 -1.29 -24.72
CA ALA A 482 -2.55 -0.39 -25.48
C ALA A 482 -3.18 0.03 -26.82
N THR A 483 -3.88 -0.89 -27.50
CA THR A 483 -4.55 -0.62 -28.78
C THR A 483 -5.70 0.39 -28.62
N ALA A 484 -6.39 0.36 -27.48
CA ALA A 484 -7.41 1.34 -27.12
C ALA A 484 -6.82 2.70 -26.75
N GLY A 485 -5.50 2.85 -26.60
CA GLY A 485 -4.87 4.10 -26.17
C GLY A 485 -4.97 4.37 -24.66
N CYS A 486 -5.33 3.37 -23.84
CA CYS A 486 -5.40 3.55 -22.39
C CYS A 486 -4.02 3.87 -21.78
N ASN A 487 -2.94 3.37 -22.39
CA ASN A 487 -1.56 3.56 -21.95
C ASN A 487 -1.01 4.97 -22.21
N SER A 488 -1.74 5.85 -22.90
CA SER A 488 -1.33 7.25 -23.07
C SER A 488 -1.36 8.02 -21.75
N CYS A 489 -2.28 7.68 -20.83
CA CYS A 489 -2.29 8.21 -19.46
C CYS A 489 -1.83 7.16 -18.43
N HIS A 490 -2.29 5.90 -18.60
CA HIS A 490 -1.89 4.79 -17.74
C HIS A 490 -0.53 4.21 -18.16
N VAL A 491 0.51 5.04 -18.09
CA VAL A 491 1.87 4.69 -18.50
C VAL A 491 2.38 3.51 -17.69
N LYS A 492 2.81 2.47 -18.41
CA LYS A 492 3.06 1.14 -17.85
C LYS A 492 4.13 1.12 -16.77
N THR A 493 5.24 1.85 -16.93
CA THR A 493 6.44 1.64 -16.11
C THR A 493 7.18 2.92 -15.75
N PHE A 494 7.84 2.89 -14.60
CA PHE A 494 8.83 3.88 -14.17
C PHE A 494 10.05 3.19 -13.57
N GLN A 495 11.16 3.92 -13.55
CA GLN A 495 12.34 3.63 -12.76
C GLN A 495 12.32 4.54 -11.52
N THR A 496 12.40 3.97 -10.32
CA THR A 496 12.51 4.81 -9.11
C THR A 496 13.92 5.35 -8.93
N SER A 497 14.02 6.52 -8.32
CA SER A 497 15.25 7.26 -8.08
C SER A 497 16.18 6.55 -7.09
N GLN A 498 17.48 6.65 -7.34
CA GLN A 498 18.52 6.22 -6.39
C GLN A 498 18.55 7.05 -5.08
N TYR A 499 17.86 8.19 -5.06
CA TYR A 499 17.86 9.12 -3.91
C TYR A 499 16.59 9.02 -3.06
N ALA A 500 15.69 8.06 -3.33
CA ALA A 500 14.49 7.84 -2.52
C ALA A 500 14.86 7.67 -1.02
N PRO A 501 14.10 8.23 -0.06
CA PRO A 501 14.48 8.18 1.35
C PRO A 501 14.67 6.75 1.88
N HIS A 502 13.73 5.86 1.55
CA HIS A 502 13.81 4.44 1.89
C HIS A 502 14.69 3.70 0.89
N ALA A 503 15.71 3.00 1.40
CA ALA A 503 16.70 2.34 0.57
C ALA A 503 16.10 1.20 -0.27
N GLU A 504 15.13 0.48 0.29
CA GLU A 504 14.40 -0.61 -0.35
C GLU A 504 13.52 -0.16 -1.53
N LEU A 505 13.23 1.14 -1.65
CA LEU A 505 12.43 1.71 -2.74
C LEU A 505 13.30 2.28 -3.88
N ARG A 506 14.63 2.29 -3.73
CA ARG A 506 15.56 2.87 -4.71
C ARG A 506 15.79 1.91 -5.88
N ASN A 507 16.01 2.48 -7.06
CA ASN A 507 16.42 1.74 -8.26
C ASN A 507 15.49 0.57 -8.62
N GLN A 508 14.19 0.69 -8.37
CA GLN A 508 13.16 -0.29 -8.71
C GLN A 508 12.58 0.00 -10.09
N ILE A 509 12.47 -1.01 -10.95
CA ILE A 509 11.59 -0.96 -12.11
C ILE A 509 10.20 -1.35 -11.64
N ILE A 510 9.26 -0.42 -11.71
CA ILE A 510 7.88 -0.58 -11.23
C ILE A 510 6.89 -0.52 -12.37
N TYR A 511 5.70 -1.09 -12.16
CA TYR A 511 4.60 -1.12 -13.14
C TYR A 511 3.29 -0.58 -12.58
N PRO A 512 3.20 0.73 -12.26
CA PRO A 512 2.03 1.30 -11.60
C PRO A 512 0.88 1.62 -12.57
N TYR A 513 1.12 1.69 -13.88
CA TYR A 513 0.11 2.07 -14.89
C TYR A 513 -0.53 3.44 -14.60
N THR A 514 0.30 4.48 -14.58
CA THR A 514 -0.08 5.87 -14.32
C THR A 514 1.02 6.79 -14.81
N ASP A 515 0.70 8.01 -15.19
CA ASP A 515 1.65 9.11 -15.40
C ASP A 515 1.70 10.09 -14.22
N LEU A 516 0.71 10.02 -13.32
CA LEU A 516 0.50 10.92 -12.17
C LEU A 516 0.11 12.36 -12.58
N LEU A 517 -0.23 12.58 -13.84
CA LEU A 517 -0.65 13.88 -14.37
C LEU A 517 -2.15 14.11 -14.15
N LEU A 518 -2.55 15.38 -14.25
CA LEU A 518 -3.94 15.79 -14.33
C LEU A 518 -4.45 15.71 -15.76
N HIS A 519 -5.64 15.13 -15.95
CA HIS A 519 -6.34 15.05 -17.23
C HIS A 519 -7.78 15.51 -17.11
N ASP A 520 -8.29 16.19 -18.14
CA ASP A 520 -9.72 16.46 -18.26
C ASP A 520 -10.50 15.16 -18.56
N MET A 521 -11.26 14.68 -17.58
CA MET A 521 -12.08 13.47 -17.71
C MET A 521 -13.52 13.76 -18.18
N GLY A 522 -13.78 14.97 -18.64
CA GLY A 522 -15.03 15.43 -19.21
C GLY A 522 -16.11 15.81 -18.18
N PRO A 523 -17.23 16.39 -18.67
CA PRO A 523 -18.29 16.90 -17.81
C PRO A 523 -19.00 15.81 -17.00
N GLY A 524 -18.98 14.55 -17.46
CA GLY A 524 -19.57 13.43 -16.75
C GLY A 524 -18.89 13.16 -15.40
N LEU A 525 -17.59 13.43 -15.28
CA LEU A 525 -16.79 13.25 -14.07
C LEU A 525 -16.39 14.56 -13.41
N ALA A 526 -16.96 15.70 -13.83
CA ALA A 526 -16.67 16.98 -13.22
C ALA A 526 -17.30 17.12 -11.83
N SER A 527 -16.50 17.58 -10.86
CA SER A 527 -17.03 18.18 -9.62
C SER A 527 -17.29 19.67 -9.82
N SER A 528 -18.20 20.26 -9.04
CA SER A 528 -18.43 21.72 -9.07
C SER A 528 -17.30 22.51 -8.41
N LEU A 529 -16.46 21.84 -7.62
CA LEU A 529 -15.29 22.43 -6.97
C LEU A 529 -13.98 21.95 -7.61
N GLY A 530 -13.12 22.90 -7.98
CA GLY A 530 -11.71 22.65 -8.32
C GLY A 530 -10.83 22.53 -7.07
N GLU A 531 -9.51 22.44 -7.23
CA GLU A 531 -8.58 22.50 -6.10
C GLU A 531 -7.22 23.04 -6.54
N GLY A 532 -6.80 24.16 -5.96
CA GLY A 532 -5.62 24.88 -6.44
C GLY A 532 -5.77 25.26 -7.90
N SER A 533 -4.84 24.79 -8.74
CA SER A 533 -4.91 25.01 -10.19
C SER A 533 -5.76 23.98 -10.94
N ALA A 534 -6.17 22.88 -10.30
CA ALA A 534 -6.94 21.82 -10.92
C ALA A 534 -8.42 22.19 -11.04
N ALA A 535 -8.96 22.15 -12.26
CA ALA A 535 -10.37 22.35 -12.55
C ALA A 535 -11.23 21.20 -12.02
N GLY A 536 -12.54 21.39 -11.98
CA GLY A 536 -13.49 20.41 -11.44
C GLY A 536 -13.50 19.07 -12.19
N ASN A 537 -13.29 19.09 -13.50
CA ASN A 537 -13.19 17.94 -14.41
C ASN A 537 -11.81 17.29 -14.48
N GLU A 538 -10.78 17.91 -13.91
CA GLU A 538 -9.43 17.37 -13.96
C GLU A 538 -9.17 16.38 -12.81
N TRP A 539 -8.64 15.20 -13.14
CA TRP A 539 -8.30 14.18 -12.15
C TRP A 539 -6.92 13.63 -12.41
N ARG A 540 -6.23 13.26 -11.33
CA ARG A 540 -4.95 12.57 -11.44
C ARG A 540 -5.18 11.15 -11.97
N THR A 541 -4.39 10.72 -12.95
CA THR A 541 -4.37 9.31 -13.36
C THR A 541 -4.07 8.43 -12.15
N ALA A 542 -4.98 7.51 -11.81
CA ALA A 542 -4.78 6.61 -10.68
C ALA A 542 -3.90 5.41 -11.11
N PRO A 543 -2.96 4.95 -10.26
CA PRO A 543 -2.24 3.71 -10.54
C PRO A 543 -3.21 2.52 -10.60
N LEU A 544 -3.03 1.63 -11.56
CA LEU A 544 -3.88 0.44 -11.76
C LEU A 544 -3.32 -0.82 -11.12
N TRP A 545 -2.12 -0.80 -10.55
CA TRP A 545 -1.62 -1.96 -9.81
C TRP A 545 -2.58 -2.36 -8.67
N ASN A 546 -2.72 -3.67 -8.44
CA ASN A 546 -3.64 -4.25 -7.47
C ASN A 546 -5.14 -3.97 -7.70
N ILE A 547 -5.55 -3.32 -8.79
CA ILE A 547 -6.97 -2.98 -9.02
C ILE A 547 -7.87 -4.23 -9.07
N GLY A 548 -7.32 -5.37 -9.53
CA GLY A 548 -8.01 -6.64 -9.58
C GLY A 548 -8.28 -7.27 -8.20
N LEU A 549 -7.59 -6.80 -7.15
CA LEU A 549 -7.75 -7.29 -5.78
C LEU A 549 -8.78 -6.50 -4.96
N THR A 550 -9.30 -5.39 -5.51
CA THR A 550 -10.27 -4.51 -4.84
C THR A 550 -11.43 -5.28 -4.22
N ALA A 551 -12.03 -6.22 -4.96
CA ALA A 551 -13.18 -6.98 -4.49
C ALA A 551 -12.86 -7.86 -3.26
N GLY A 552 -11.68 -8.47 -3.23
CA GLY A 552 -11.23 -9.32 -2.12
C GLY A 552 -10.88 -8.51 -0.87
N VAL A 553 -10.19 -7.38 -1.04
CA VAL A 553 -9.75 -6.50 0.07
C VAL A 553 -10.91 -5.71 0.66
N SER A 554 -11.67 -5.03 -0.19
CA SER A 554 -12.72 -4.10 0.25
C SER A 554 -14.07 -4.80 0.49
N GLY A 555 -14.22 -6.09 0.15
CA GLY A 555 -15.49 -6.82 0.24
C GLY A 555 -16.53 -6.43 -0.82
N GLY A 556 -16.12 -5.68 -1.86
CA GLY A 556 -16.96 -5.22 -2.95
C GLY A 556 -16.22 -4.28 -3.90
N GLN A 557 -16.94 -3.61 -4.80
CA GLN A 557 -16.36 -2.76 -5.84
C GLN A 557 -16.97 -1.37 -5.87
N GLY A 558 -16.12 -0.38 -6.16
CA GLY A 558 -16.48 1.02 -6.38
C GLY A 558 -15.27 1.73 -6.96
N TYR A 559 -15.39 2.25 -8.19
CA TYR A 559 -14.29 2.89 -8.92
C TYR A 559 -14.58 4.36 -9.20
N LEU A 560 -13.53 5.09 -9.61
CA LEU A 560 -13.50 6.55 -9.81
C LEU A 560 -13.54 7.33 -8.49
N HIS A 561 -13.44 8.66 -8.58
CA HIS A 561 -13.26 9.55 -7.43
C HIS A 561 -14.40 9.49 -6.40
N ASP A 562 -15.61 9.12 -6.79
CA ASP A 562 -16.78 9.05 -5.92
C ASP A 562 -17.34 7.64 -5.74
N GLY A 563 -16.69 6.62 -6.32
CA GLY A 563 -17.12 5.22 -6.26
C GLY A 563 -18.35 4.90 -7.13
N ARG A 564 -18.75 5.78 -8.06
CA ARG A 564 -19.96 5.57 -8.86
C ARG A 564 -19.93 4.33 -9.74
N ALA A 565 -18.77 3.94 -10.25
CA ALA A 565 -18.65 2.80 -11.15
C ALA A 565 -18.63 1.49 -10.35
N ARG A 566 -19.59 0.61 -10.60
CA ARG A 566 -19.76 -0.68 -9.90
C ARG A 566 -18.82 -1.75 -10.42
N THR A 567 -18.32 -1.59 -11.64
CA THR A 567 -17.45 -2.54 -12.33
C THR A 567 -16.33 -1.81 -13.07
N LEU A 568 -15.28 -2.54 -13.45
CA LEU A 568 -14.22 -2.01 -14.32
C LEU A 568 -14.76 -1.59 -15.70
N HIS A 569 -15.73 -2.33 -16.25
CA HIS A 569 -16.42 -1.93 -17.48
C HIS A 569 -17.10 -0.57 -17.31
N GLU A 570 -17.91 -0.39 -16.25
CA GLU A 570 -18.53 0.91 -15.98
C GLU A 570 -17.49 2.01 -15.78
N ALA A 571 -16.36 1.72 -15.13
CA ALA A 571 -15.29 2.69 -14.95
C ALA A 571 -14.72 3.15 -16.30
N ILE A 572 -14.44 2.23 -17.23
CA ILE A 572 -13.99 2.57 -18.60
C ILE A 572 -15.07 3.40 -19.32
N MET A 573 -16.34 3.00 -19.24
CA MET A 573 -17.43 3.72 -19.91
C MET A 573 -17.69 5.13 -19.37
N TRP A 574 -17.22 5.44 -18.16
CA TRP A 574 -17.25 6.79 -17.60
C TRP A 574 -16.14 7.72 -18.11
N HIS A 575 -15.12 7.19 -18.78
CA HIS A 575 -14.02 8.00 -19.31
C HIS A 575 -14.55 8.90 -20.44
N GLY A 576 -14.48 10.22 -20.23
CA GLY A 576 -14.77 11.24 -21.22
C GLY A 576 -13.60 12.21 -21.36
N GLY A 577 -13.86 13.41 -21.88
CA GLY A 577 -12.81 14.42 -22.07
C GLY A 577 -11.68 13.89 -22.95
N GLU A 578 -10.45 14.00 -22.47
CA GLU A 578 -9.24 13.49 -23.14
C GLU A 578 -9.30 11.98 -23.38
N ALA A 579 -9.95 11.22 -22.49
CA ALA A 579 -10.07 9.76 -22.60
C ALA A 579 -11.25 9.28 -23.45
N ALA A 580 -12.01 10.19 -24.08
CA ALA A 580 -13.20 9.83 -24.86
C ALA A 580 -12.89 8.93 -26.07
N ALA A 581 -11.74 9.13 -26.71
CA ALA A 581 -11.31 8.28 -27.82
C ALA A 581 -11.03 6.84 -27.35
N SER A 582 -10.36 6.68 -26.21
CA SER A 582 -10.03 5.37 -25.63
C SER A 582 -11.28 4.64 -25.14
N GLN A 583 -12.22 5.36 -24.53
CA GLN A 583 -13.52 4.82 -24.16
C GLN A 583 -14.30 4.32 -25.38
N ALA A 584 -14.37 5.11 -26.45
CA ALA A 584 -15.06 4.74 -27.68
C ALA A 584 -14.40 3.55 -28.37
N ALA A 585 -13.06 3.47 -28.35
CA ALA A 585 -12.31 2.33 -28.87
C ALA A 585 -12.66 1.03 -28.12
N TYR A 586 -12.73 1.08 -26.79
CA TYR A 586 -13.17 -0.06 -25.97
C TYR A 586 -14.64 -0.44 -26.21
N ASP A 587 -15.55 0.53 -26.29
CA ASP A 587 -16.97 0.27 -26.54
C ASP A 587 -17.20 -0.39 -27.91
N ALA A 588 -16.40 -0.04 -28.90
CA ALA A 588 -16.42 -0.64 -30.23
C ALA A 588 -15.82 -2.06 -30.30
N MET A 589 -15.12 -2.52 -29.26
CA MET A 589 -14.54 -3.87 -29.23
C MET A 589 -15.65 -4.94 -29.17
N PRO A 590 -15.46 -6.10 -29.83
CA PRO A 590 -16.28 -7.27 -29.59
C PRO A 590 -16.33 -7.64 -28.10
N ALA A 591 -17.43 -8.22 -27.63
CA ALA A 591 -17.59 -8.58 -26.22
C ALA A 591 -16.47 -9.48 -25.66
N GLY A 592 -15.87 -10.34 -26.50
CA GLY A 592 -14.72 -11.16 -26.11
C GLY A 592 -13.45 -10.34 -25.85
N ASP A 593 -13.22 -9.30 -26.66
CA ASP A 593 -12.07 -8.40 -26.53
C ASP A 593 -12.26 -7.47 -25.33
N GLN A 594 -13.49 -6.98 -25.10
CA GLN A 594 -13.82 -6.25 -23.88
C GLN A 594 -13.54 -7.10 -22.63
N ALA A 595 -14.01 -8.35 -22.62
CA ALA A 595 -13.76 -9.29 -21.53
C ALA A 595 -12.25 -9.56 -21.34
N ALA A 596 -11.47 -9.65 -22.42
CA ALA A 596 -10.02 -9.82 -22.35
C ALA A 596 -9.33 -8.61 -21.70
N LEU A 597 -9.68 -7.39 -22.09
CA LEU A 597 -9.15 -6.18 -21.45
C LEU A 597 -9.52 -6.12 -19.96
N ILE A 598 -10.76 -6.49 -19.60
CA ILE A 598 -11.15 -6.58 -18.19
C ILE A 598 -10.33 -7.66 -17.45
N ALA A 599 -10.07 -8.82 -18.07
CA ALA A 599 -9.23 -9.85 -17.48
C ALA A 599 -7.79 -9.36 -17.26
N PHE A 600 -7.24 -8.56 -18.16
CA PHE A 600 -5.96 -7.88 -17.95
C PHE A 600 -5.99 -6.98 -16.71
N LEU A 601 -6.97 -6.10 -16.59
CA LEU A 601 -7.09 -5.22 -15.41
C LEU A 601 -7.27 -6.02 -14.12
N GLN A 602 -8.01 -7.12 -14.16
CA GLN A 602 -8.17 -8.04 -13.02
C GLN A 602 -6.88 -8.80 -12.68
N SER A 603 -5.95 -8.91 -13.63
CA SER A 603 -4.62 -9.49 -13.41
C SER A 603 -3.69 -8.57 -12.61
N LEU A 604 -3.91 -7.24 -12.67
CA LEU A 604 -3.12 -6.20 -12.01
C LEU A 604 -3.42 -6.12 -10.51
#